data_AF-A0A2K3NJQ9-F1
#
_entry.id   AF-A0A2K3NJQ9-F1
#
_cell.length_a   1.000
_cell.length_b   1.000
_cell.length_c   1.000
_cell.angle_alpha   90.00
_cell.angle_beta   90.00
_cell.angle_gamma   90.00
#
_symmetry.space_group_name_H-M   'P 1'
#
loop_
_entity.id
_entity.type
_entity.pdbx_description
1 polymer ?
#
loop_
_entity_poly.entity_id
_entity_poly.type
_entity_poly.pdbx_seq_one_letter_code
_entity_poly.pdbx_strand_id
1 'polypeptide(L)'
;RLLLKKEVAQKFIIPFLLGGAEAAQTKQGIQVQVRDVDTDTLHSLVFKIWISAKMHTFTKRWAKDFVQRRNLKKGDQIGLRRPI
;
A
#
# COMPACT_ATOMS: atom_id res chain seq x y z
N ARG A 1 9.24 -1.77 -4.01
CA ARG A 1 8.09 -0.84 -3.89
C ARG A 1 6.95 -1.37 -4.75
N LEU A 2 5.70 -1.15 -4.36
CA LEU A 2 4.53 -1.40 -5.21
C LEU A 2 4.02 -0.07 -5.76
N LEU A 3 3.79 0.00 -7.07
CA LEU A 3 3.05 1.10 -7.67
C LEU A 3 1.58 0.70 -7.77
N LEU A 4 0.69 1.59 -7.36
CA LEU A 4 -0.75 1.40 -7.39
C LEU A 4 -1.38 2.34 -8.41
N LYS A 5 -2.40 1.82 -9.11
CA LYS A 5 -3.29 2.66 -9.90
C LYS A 5 -4.04 3.63 -8.97
N LYS A 6 -4.29 4.84 -9.46
CA LYS A 6 -4.93 5.92 -8.67
C LYS A 6 -6.31 5.48 -8.17
N GLU A 7 -7.08 4.83 -9.04
CA GLU A 7 -8.46 4.40 -8.77
C GLU A 7 -8.50 3.36 -7.65
N VAL A 8 -7.50 2.46 -7.64
CA VAL A 8 -7.32 1.44 -6.60
C VAL A 8 -7.02 2.11 -5.25
N ALA A 9 -6.08 3.06 -5.21
CA ALA A 9 -5.74 3.78 -3.99
C ALA A 9 -6.92 4.60 -3.44
N GLN A 10 -7.66 5.29 -4.34
CA GLN A 10 -8.84 6.07 -3.97
C GLN A 10 -9.98 5.21 -3.42
N LYS A 11 -10.15 3.98 -3.91
CA LYS A 11 -11.24 3.10 -3.48
C LYS A 11 -10.93 2.29 -2.23
N PHE A 12 -9.67 1.88 -2.04
CA PHE A 12 -9.30 0.87 -1.05
C PHE A 12 -8.34 1.35 0.05
N ILE A 13 -7.72 2.52 -0.11
CA ILE A 13 -6.70 3.01 0.84
C ILE A 13 -7.11 4.36 1.41
N ILE A 14 -7.25 5.38 0.55
CA ILE A 14 -7.45 6.78 0.96
C ILE A 14 -8.64 6.96 1.94
N PRO A 15 -9.81 6.33 1.74
CA PRO A 15 -10.96 6.52 2.65
C PRO A 15 -10.71 6.02 4.08
N PHE A 16 -9.66 5.22 4.30
CA PHE A 16 -9.33 4.61 5.58
C PHE A 16 -8.10 5.26 6.25
N LEU A 17 -7.53 6.31 5.64
CA LEU A 17 -6.43 7.06 6.23
C LEU A 17 -6.96 8.17 7.12
N LEU A 18 -6.47 8.25 8.35
CA LEU A 18 -6.63 9.44 9.17
C LEU A 18 -5.92 10.62 8.47
N GLY A 19 -6.68 11.68 8.16
CA GLY A 19 -6.19 12.81 7.36
C GLY A 19 -6.24 12.57 5.84
N GLY A 20 -6.86 11.49 5.38
CA GLY A 20 -7.15 11.25 3.97
C GLY A 20 -5.91 11.22 3.07
N ALA A 21 -6.04 11.75 1.86
CA ALA A 21 -4.96 11.75 0.88
C ALA A 21 -3.79 12.66 1.29
N GLU A 22 -4.06 13.76 1.97
CA GLU A 22 -3.05 14.77 2.36
C GLU A 22 -2.00 14.18 3.29
N ALA A 23 -2.43 13.35 4.24
CA ALA A 23 -1.51 12.66 5.16
C ALA A 23 -0.48 11.78 4.42
N ALA A 24 -0.83 11.26 3.24
CA ALA A 24 0.05 10.44 2.42
C ALA A 24 0.90 11.25 1.40
N GLN A 25 0.66 12.55 1.25
CA GLN A 25 1.38 13.41 0.28
C GLN A 25 2.68 14.00 0.85
N THR A 26 2.98 13.77 2.13
CA THR A 26 4.22 14.23 2.78
C THR A 26 5.46 13.54 2.19
N LYS A 27 6.65 14.13 2.43
CA LYS A 27 7.92 13.53 1.99
C LYS A 27 8.13 12.13 2.60
N GLN A 28 7.63 11.90 3.81
CA GLN A 28 7.73 10.64 4.54
C GLN A 28 6.62 9.65 4.17
N GLY A 29 5.49 10.12 3.64
CA GLY A 29 4.27 9.33 3.50
C GLY A 29 3.63 9.05 4.86
N ILE A 30 2.67 8.13 4.88
CA ILE A 30 1.97 7.68 6.08
C ILE A 30 2.24 6.20 6.34
N GLN A 31 2.50 5.86 7.60
CA GLN A 31 2.60 4.47 8.03
C GLN A 31 1.19 3.86 8.15
N VAL A 32 0.99 2.70 7.56
CA VAL A 32 -0.29 1.98 7.61
C VAL A 32 -0.06 0.51 7.96
N GLN A 33 -1.03 -0.07 8.67
CA GLN A 33 -1.07 -1.50 8.93
C GLN A 33 -1.85 -2.20 7.82
N VAL A 34 -1.24 -3.20 7.20
CA VAL A 34 -1.84 -4.02 6.14
C VAL A 34 -1.87 -5.46 6.60
N ARG A 35 -3.07 -6.04 6.65
CA ARG A 35 -3.26 -7.46 6.93
C ARG A 35 -3.12 -8.26 5.63
N ASP A 36 -2.23 -9.24 5.65
CA ASP A 36 -2.20 -10.30 4.67
C ASP A 36 -3.26 -11.35 5.03
N VAL A 37 -4.34 -11.41 4.26
CA VAL A 37 -5.49 -12.29 4.53
C VAL A 37 -5.13 -13.77 4.41
N ASP A 38 -4.22 -14.14 3.51
CA ASP A 38 -3.91 -15.55 3.24
C ASP A 38 -3.09 -16.20 4.35
N THR A 39 -2.36 -15.38 5.12
CA THR A 39 -1.48 -15.85 6.20
C THR A 39 -1.86 -15.30 7.57
N ASP A 40 -2.95 -14.52 7.63
CA ASP A 40 -3.42 -13.78 8.80
C ASP A 40 -2.32 -13.02 9.56
N THR A 41 -1.40 -12.38 8.83
CA THR A 41 -0.30 -11.60 9.42
C THR A 41 -0.47 -10.11 9.18
N LEU A 42 -0.05 -9.29 10.14
CA LEU A 42 -0.11 -7.83 10.05
C LEU A 42 1.26 -7.24 9.75
N HIS A 43 1.33 -6.36 8.76
CA HIS A 43 2.57 -5.75 8.29
C HIS A 43 2.46 -4.23 8.25
N SER A 44 3.51 -3.56 8.72
CA SER A 44 3.59 -2.10 8.70
C SER A 44 4.27 -1.61 7.43
N LEU A 45 3.48 -0.99 6.55
CA LEU A 45 3.95 -0.39 5.30
C LEU A 45 3.96 1.13 5.37
N VAL A 46 4.63 1.77 4.40
CA VAL A 46 4.48 3.22 4.16
C VAL A 46 3.75 3.42 2.86
N PHE A 47 2.59 4.05 2.93
CA PHE A 47 1.83 4.52 1.79
C PHE A 47 2.23 5.96 1.46
N LYS A 48 2.49 6.24 0.18
CA LYS A 48 2.90 7.57 -0.28
C LYS A 48 2.27 7.93 -1.61
N ILE A 49 1.79 9.17 -1.69
CA ILE A 49 1.29 9.82 -2.90
C ILE A 49 2.35 10.79 -3.41
N TRP A 50 2.80 10.58 -4.64
CA TRP A 50 3.75 11.44 -5.33
C TRP A 50 2.97 12.37 -6.24
N ILE A 51 2.68 13.60 -5.79
CA ILE A 51 1.84 14.56 -6.52
C ILE A 51 2.39 14.84 -7.92
N SER A 52 3.68 15.18 -8.02
CA SER A 52 4.34 15.53 -9.29
C SER A 52 4.28 14.41 -10.32
N ALA A 53 4.39 13.16 -9.88
CA ALA A 53 4.34 11.98 -10.74
C ALA A 53 2.94 11.36 -10.87
N LYS A 54 1.94 11.86 -10.12
CA LYS A 54 0.59 11.26 -9.98
C LYS A 54 0.63 9.77 -9.61
N MET A 55 1.63 9.35 -8.83
CA MET A 55 1.86 7.95 -8.47
C MET A 55 1.48 7.65 -7.02
N HIS A 56 0.92 6.47 -6.76
CA HIS A 56 0.59 5.99 -5.42
C HIS A 56 1.43 4.76 -5.14
N THR A 57 2.09 4.69 -3.98
CA THR A 57 3.06 3.62 -3.73
C THR A 57 3.01 3.05 -2.32
N PHE A 58 3.21 1.73 -2.20
CA PHE A 58 3.67 1.11 -0.96
C PHE A 58 5.19 0.93 -0.97
N THR A 59 5.83 1.34 0.12
CA THR A 59 7.29 1.37 0.27
C THR A 59 7.74 0.79 1.63
N LYS A 60 9.00 1.00 2.00
CA LYS A 60 9.71 0.36 3.12
C LYS A 60 9.63 -1.17 3.06
N ARG A 61 8.67 -1.77 3.77
CA ARG A 61 8.66 -3.21 4.03
C ARG A 61 7.94 -4.03 2.96
N TRP A 62 7.31 -3.41 1.96
CA TRP A 62 6.59 -4.12 0.88
C TRP A 62 7.42 -5.26 0.25
N ALA A 63 8.69 -4.99 -0.07
CA ALA A 63 9.54 -5.99 -0.72
C ALA A 63 9.83 -7.19 0.21
N LYS A 64 10.13 -6.94 1.48
CA LYS A 64 10.45 -8.00 2.44
C LYS A 64 9.19 -8.77 2.87
N ASP A 65 8.18 -8.04 3.33
CA ASP A 65 7.03 -8.60 4.05
C ASP A 65 5.98 -9.20 3.11
N PHE A 66 5.95 -8.79 1.83
CA PHE A 66 5.04 -9.34 0.83
C PHE A 66 5.80 -10.04 -0.30
N VAL A 67 6.63 -9.33 -1.07
CA VAL A 67 7.25 -9.93 -2.27
C VAL A 67 8.15 -11.12 -1.94
N GLN A 68 9.09 -10.98 -1.00
CA GLN A 68 10.01 -12.06 -0.64
C GLN A 68 9.29 -13.15 0.16
N ARG A 69 8.57 -12.78 1.23
CA ARG A 69 7.87 -13.74 2.10
C ARG A 69 6.84 -14.59 1.35
N ARG A 70 6.08 -13.99 0.42
CA ARG A 70 5.08 -14.69 -0.42
C ARG A 70 5.65 -15.20 -1.73
N ASN A 71 6.94 -15.02 -1.97
CA ASN A 71 7.64 -15.42 -3.19
C ASN A 71 7.02 -14.88 -4.49
N LEU A 72 6.47 -13.66 -4.46
CA LEU A 72 5.80 -13.05 -5.62
C LEU A 72 6.77 -12.80 -6.77
N LYS A 73 6.36 -13.18 -7.98
CA LYS A 73 7.09 -13.01 -9.22
C LYS A 73 6.39 -12.02 -10.15
N LYS A 74 7.09 -11.61 -11.20
CA LYS A 74 6.50 -10.78 -12.25
C LYS A 74 5.38 -11.59 -12.93
N GLY A 75 4.20 -10.99 -13.04
CA GLY A 75 3.00 -11.64 -13.60
C GLY A 75 2.00 -12.05 -12.52
N ASP A 76 2.43 -12.20 -11.27
CA ASP A 76 1.54 -12.53 -10.17
C ASP A 76 0.57 -11.39 -9.89
N GLN A 77 -0.65 -11.76 -9.52
CA GLN A 77 -1.73 -10.84 -9.20
C GLN A 77 -1.89 -10.74 -7.68
N ILE A 78 -2.21 -9.53 -7.21
CA ILE A 78 -2.56 -9.26 -5.82
C ILE A 78 -3.91 -8.56 -5.76
N GLY A 79 -4.72 -8.90 -4.76
CA GLY A 79 -5.98 -8.23 -4.44
C GLY A 79 -5.81 -7.23 -3.30
N LEU A 80 -6.58 -6.14 -3.33
CA LEU A 80 -6.79 -5.28 -2.16
C LEU A 80 -8.25 -5.38 -1.73
N ARG A 81 -8.47 -5.55 -0.43
CA ARG A 81 -9.80 -5.57 0.19
C ARG A 81 -9.91 -4.40 1.17
N ARG A 82 -11.14 -3.90 1.35
CA ARG A 82 -11.43 -2.94 2.42
C ARG A 82 -11.20 -3.59 3.79
N PRO A 83 -10.82 -2.79 4.82
CA PRO A 83 -10.90 -3.23 6.20
C PRO A 83 -12.33 -3.73 6.51
N ILE A 84 -12.44 -4.81 7.27
CA ILE A 84 -13.70 -5.28 7.86
C ILE A 84 -13.80 -4.66 9.25
#